data_AF-A0A0E2N7K7-F1
#
_entry.id   AF-A0A0E2N7K7-F1
#
_cell.length_a   1.000
_cell.length_b   1.000
_cell.length_c   1.000
_cell.angle_alpha   90.00
_cell.angle_beta   90.00
_cell.angle_gamma   90.00
#
_symmetry.space_group_name_H-M   'P 1'
#
loop_
_entity.id
_entity.type
_entity.pdbx_description
1 polymer ?
#
loop_
_entity_poly.entity_id
_entity_poly.type
_entity_poly.pdbx_seq_one_letter_code
_entity_poly.pdbx_strand_id
1 'polypeptide(L)'
;MTDELAWWRPPPEHEGRAEQNRLKFKAQFGSFEAVEFDSYWLGTSMDGKHLAFQFQRPDGSTHKFALSDQMVEQFFAELAGSIEEMGQRQLSAKELDGNA
;
A
#
# COMPACT_ATOMS: atom_id res chain seq x y z
N MET A 1 -7.99 8.43 24.31
CA MET A 1 -8.37 7.09 23.83
C MET A 1 -8.13 7.07 22.34
N THR A 2 -7.04 6.48 21.86
CA THR A 2 -6.80 6.11 20.43
C THR A 2 -5.40 5.52 20.18
N ASP A 3 -4.61 5.19 21.20
CA ASP A 3 -3.24 4.66 20.98
C ASP A 3 -3.18 3.14 20.80
N GLU A 4 -4.30 2.42 21.03
CA GLU A 4 -4.37 0.95 21.04
C GLU A 4 -4.64 0.30 19.67
N LEU A 5 -4.90 1.07 18.61
CA LEU A 5 -5.26 0.53 17.29
C LEU A 5 -4.13 0.53 16.25
N ALA A 6 -3.01 1.21 16.53
CA ALA A 6 -1.88 1.26 15.62
C ALA A 6 -1.01 0.00 15.76
N TRP A 7 -1.26 -1.00 14.91
CA TRP A 7 -0.47 -2.24 14.86
C TRP A 7 0.93 -2.04 14.22
N TRP A 8 1.17 -0.85 13.64
CA TRP A 8 2.43 -0.47 13.04
C TRP A 8 2.67 1.04 13.21
N ARG A 9 3.93 1.44 13.37
CA ARG A 9 4.35 2.85 13.38
C ARG A 9 5.50 3.07 12.40
N PRO A 10 5.42 4.07 11.51
CA PRO A 10 6.55 4.46 10.67
C PRO A 10 7.76 4.87 11.53
N PRO A 11 8.99 4.62 11.07
CA PRO A 11 10.16 5.27 11.62
C PRO A 11 9.98 6.80 11.59
N PRO A 12 10.44 7.55 12.61
CA PRO A 12 10.20 8.99 12.73
C PRO A 12 10.66 9.81 11.51
N GLU A 13 11.71 9.38 10.82
CA GLU A 13 12.19 10.01 9.58
C GLU A 13 11.20 9.97 8.40
N HIS A 14 10.17 9.13 8.47
CA HIS A 14 9.22 8.91 7.39
C HIS A 14 7.81 9.47 7.64
N GLU A 15 7.46 9.84 8.89
CA GLU A 15 6.10 10.26 9.28
C GLU A 15 5.57 11.44 8.45
N GLY A 16 6.32 12.54 8.35
CA GLY A 16 5.85 13.75 7.63
C GLY A 16 5.85 13.60 6.10
N ARG A 17 6.71 12.73 5.56
CA ARG A 17 6.85 12.54 4.11
C ARG A 17 5.83 11.56 3.57
N ALA A 18 5.53 10.49 4.30
CA ALA A 18 4.53 9.49 3.92
C ALA A 18 3.15 10.12 3.77
N GLU A 19 2.75 11.00 4.70
CA GLU A 19 1.42 11.63 4.64
C GLU A 19 1.27 12.57 3.43
N GLN A 20 2.30 13.38 3.13
CA GLN A 20 2.28 14.22 1.93
C GLN A 20 2.29 13.40 0.63
N ASN A 21 3.02 12.27 0.60
CA ASN A 21 3.02 11.36 -0.53
C ASN A 21 1.62 10.79 -0.78
N ARG A 22 0.91 10.37 0.28
CA ARG A 22 -0.45 9.79 0.18
C ARG A 22 -1.46 10.78 -0.37
N LEU A 23 -1.42 12.04 0.06
CA LEU A 23 -2.33 13.08 -0.45
C LEU A 23 -2.09 13.34 -1.94
N LYS A 24 -0.83 13.49 -2.35
CA LYS A 24 -0.47 13.66 -3.77
C LYS A 24 -0.84 12.45 -4.60
N PHE A 25 -0.61 11.25 -4.07
CA PHE A 25 -0.95 10.00 -4.71
C PHE A 25 -2.45 9.94 -5.03
N LYS A 26 -3.33 10.17 -4.06
CA LYS A 26 -4.80 10.15 -4.28
C LYS A 26 -5.26 11.13 -5.35
N ALA A 27 -4.65 12.32 -5.40
CA ALA A 27 -4.98 13.33 -6.40
C ALA A 27 -4.53 12.95 -7.83
N GLN A 28 -3.50 12.12 -7.97
CA GLN A 28 -2.88 11.77 -9.25
C GLN A 28 -3.23 10.36 -9.75
N PHE A 29 -3.68 9.47 -8.86
CA PHE A 29 -3.83 8.04 -9.17
C PHE A 29 -4.95 7.73 -10.17
N GLY A 30 -6.02 8.54 -10.18
CA GLY A 30 -7.17 8.30 -11.03
C GLY A 30 -8.12 7.23 -10.46
N SER A 31 -8.72 6.42 -11.33
CA SER A 31 -9.71 5.41 -10.93
C SER A 31 -9.04 4.12 -10.46
N PHE A 32 -9.29 3.73 -9.21
CA PHE A 32 -8.82 2.47 -8.62
C PHE A 32 -9.43 1.25 -9.31
N GLU A 33 -10.74 1.27 -9.58
CA GLU A 33 -11.46 0.18 -10.26
C GLU A 33 -10.91 -0.07 -11.67
N ALA A 34 -10.59 1.00 -12.40
CA ALA A 34 -10.04 0.87 -13.74
C ALA A 34 -8.65 0.20 -13.76
N VAL A 35 -7.90 0.25 -12.65
CA VAL A 35 -6.52 -0.26 -12.52
C VAL A 35 -6.39 -1.47 -11.60
N GLU A 36 -7.50 -2.07 -11.17
CA GLU A 36 -7.52 -3.30 -10.35
C GLU A 36 -6.93 -4.52 -11.07
N PHE A 37 -6.12 -5.32 -10.38
CA PHE A 37 -5.51 -6.54 -10.93
C PHE A 37 -6.30 -7.79 -10.51
N ASP A 38 -6.26 -8.84 -11.33
CA ASP A 38 -6.91 -10.13 -11.04
C ASP A 38 -6.08 -11.00 -10.12
N SER A 39 -4.75 -11.01 -10.35
CA SER A 39 -3.84 -11.83 -9.58
C SER A 39 -2.43 -11.22 -9.54
N TYR A 40 -1.63 -11.65 -8.58
CA TYR A 40 -0.26 -11.18 -8.44
C TYR A 40 0.66 -12.25 -7.87
N TRP A 41 1.95 -12.13 -8.20
CA TRP A 41 3.05 -12.88 -7.57
C TRP A 41 4.08 -11.91 -6.99
N LEU A 42 4.66 -12.32 -5.87
CA LEU A 42 5.83 -11.68 -5.26
C LEU A 42 7.00 -12.66 -5.30
N GLY A 43 8.22 -12.15 -5.46
CA GLY A 43 9.41 -12.98 -5.43
C GLY A 43 10.67 -12.17 -5.15
N THR A 44 11.79 -12.85 -5.01
CA THR A 44 13.10 -12.23 -4.79
C THR A 44 14.07 -12.70 -5.87
N SER A 45 14.95 -11.82 -6.35
CA SER A 45 16.02 -12.23 -7.25
C SER A 45 16.93 -13.26 -6.58
N MET A 46 17.59 -14.12 -7.38
CA MET A 46 18.46 -15.18 -6.87
C MET A 46 19.62 -14.65 -6.01
N ASP A 47 20.06 -13.42 -6.26
CA ASP A 47 21.12 -12.73 -5.50
C ASP A 47 20.61 -11.94 -4.29
N GLY A 48 19.29 -11.93 -4.05
CA GLY A 48 18.67 -11.25 -2.91
C GLY A 48 18.53 -9.74 -3.03
N LYS A 49 19.01 -9.12 -4.13
CA LYS A 49 19.09 -7.65 -4.25
C LYS A 49 17.80 -6.98 -4.72
N HIS A 50 16.80 -7.76 -5.12
CA HIS A 50 15.55 -7.20 -5.62
C HIS A 50 14.34 -7.95 -5.08
N LEU A 51 13.35 -7.19 -4.60
CA LEU A 51 11.98 -7.63 -4.41
C LEU A 51 11.21 -7.40 -5.71
N ALA A 52 10.64 -8.44 -6.29
CA ALA A 52 9.93 -8.40 -7.56
C ALA A 52 8.41 -8.55 -7.38
N PHE A 53 7.67 -7.81 -8.21
CA PHE A 53 6.22 -7.80 -8.26
C PHE A 53 5.78 -8.14 -9.68
N GLN A 54 4.84 -9.05 -9.81
CA GLN A 54 4.18 -9.36 -11.07
C GLN A 54 2.67 -9.26 -10.89
N PHE A 55 2.01 -8.42 -11.68
CA PHE A 55 0.56 -8.20 -11.64
C PHE A 55 -0.06 -8.63 -12.97
N GLN A 56 -1.16 -9.38 -12.91
CA GLN A 56 -1.97 -9.75 -14.08
C GLN A 56 -3.27 -8.96 -14.08
N ARG A 57 -3.61 -8.40 -15.24
CA ARG A 57 -4.77 -7.53 -15.43
C ARG A 57 -5.91 -8.28 -16.13
N PRO A 58 -7.17 -7.84 -15.95
CA PRO A 58 -8.33 -8.44 -16.63
C PRO A 58 -8.26 -8.45 -18.16
N ASP A 59 -7.50 -7.51 -18.74
CA ASP A 59 -7.25 -7.45 -20.19
C ASP A 59 -6.20 -8.47 -20.68
N GLY A 60 -5.67 -9.30 -19.78
CA GLY A 60 -4.65 -10.31 -20.06
C GLY A 60 -3.21 -9.77 -20.04
N SER A 61 -3.01 -8.47 -19.84
CA SER A 61 -1.66 -7.90 -19.73
C SER A 61 -0.98 -8.28 -18.41
N THR A 62 0.36 -8.38 -18.44
CA THR A 62 1.18 -8.66 -17.26
C THR A 62 2.20 -7.55 -17.06
N HIS A 63 2.18 -6.91 -15.89
CA HIS A 63 3.11 -5.86 -15.51
C HIS A 63 4.11 -6.39 -14.49
N LYS A 64 5.39 -6.10 -14.67
CA LYS A 64 6.48 -6.58 -13.81
C LYS A 64 7.34 -5.43 -13.34
N PHE A 65 7.65 -5.43 -12.04
CA PHE A 65 8.46 -4.41 -11.40
C PHE A 65 9.47 -5.07 -10.47
N ALA A 66 10.65 -4.47 -10.32
CA ALA A 66 11.65 -4.88 -9.36
C ALA A 66 12.05 -3.67 -8.51
N LEU A 67 12.05 -3.85 -7.20
CA LEU A 67 12.46 -2.88 -6.20
C LEU A 67 13.81 -3.31 -5.64
N SER A 68 14.80 -2.41 -5.66
CA SER A 68 16.11 -2.63 -5.05
C SER A 68 15.98 -2.85 -3.54
N ASP A 69 16.85 -3.69 -2.97
CA ASP A 69 16.94 -3.98 -1.53
C ASP A 69 17.04 -2.71 -0.66
N GLN A 70 17.75 -1.69 -1.15
CA GLN A 70 17.91 -0.39 -0.49
C GLN A 70 16.59 0.35 -0.27
N MET A 71 15.53 0.02 -1.01
CA MET A 71 14.23 0.68 -0.92
C MET A 71 13.18 -0.15 -0.17
N VAL A 72 13.53 -1.37 0.25
CA VAL A 72 12.56 -2.32 0.85
C VAL A 72 11.98 -1.79 2.15
N GLU A 73 12.78 -1.17 3.00
CA GLU A 73 12.31 -0.61 4.27
C GLU A 73 11.29 0.51 4.05
N GLN A 74 11.60 1.46 3.17
CA GLN A 74 10.67 2.53 2.80
C GLN A 74 9.38 1.96 2.17
N PHE A 75 9.50 0.97 1.28
CA PHE A 75 8.35 0.31 0.67
C PHE A 75 7.44 -0.34 1.71
N PHE A 76 8.02 -1.09 2.65
CA PHE A 76 7.27 -1.74 3.72
C PHE A 76 6.54 -0.71 4.59
N ALA A 77 7.18 0.42 4.89
CA ALA A 77 6.57 1.48 5.67
C ALA A 77 5.35 2.12 4.96
N GLU A 78 5.49 2.45 3.68
CA GLU A 78 4.39 3.01 2.91
C GLU A 78 3.24 1.98 2.73
N LEU A 79 3.57 0.70 2.55
CA LEU A 79 2.60 -0.39 2.44
C LEU A 79 1.81 -0.57 3.74
N ALA A 80 2.49 -0.71 4.88
CA ALA A 80 1.86 -0.94 6.17
C ALA A 80 0.91 0.21 6.55
N GLY A 81 1.36 1.46 6.38
CA GLY A 81 0.51 2.62 6.66
C GLY A 81 -0.67 2.76 5.68
N SER A 82 -0.52 2.33 4.42
CA SER A 82 -1.64 2.32 3.46
C SER A 82 -2.68 1.25 3.81
N ILE A 83 -2.25 0.08 4.31
CA ILE A 83 -3.14 -0.97 4.80
C ILE A 83 -3.91 -0.50 6.05
N GLU A 84 -3.21 0.17 6.98
CA GLU A 84 -3.85 0.74 8.16
C GLU A 84 -4.93 1.77 7.78
N GLU A 85 -4.63 2.71 6.86
CA GLU A 85 -5.61 3.68 6.37
C GLU A 85 -6.84 2.97 5.75
N MET A 86 -6.61 1.91 4.97
CA MET A 86 -7.69 1.12 4.38
C MET A 86 -8.58 0.48 5.45
N GLY A 87 -7.99 -0.10 6.49
CA GLY A 87 -8.71 -0.68 7.62
C GLY A 87 -9.55 0.36 8.37
N GLN A 88 -8.96 1.52 8.68
CA GLN A 88 -9.67 2.62 9.34
C GLN A 88 -10.89 3.09 8.53
N ARG A 89 -10.72 3.27 7.20
CA ARG A 89 -11.84 3.65 6.32
C ARG A 89 -12.95 2.62 6.29
N GLN A 90 -12.61 1.32 6.24
CA GLN A 90 -13.60 0.24 6.26
C GLN A 90 -14.36 0.17 7.58
N LEU A 91 -13.69 0.42 8.71
CA LEU A 91 -14.34 0.49 10.02
C LEU A 91 -15.29 1.69 10.11
N SER A 92 -14.84 2.89 9.74
CA SER A 92 -15.71 4.08 9.74
C SER A 92 -16.92 3.94 8.80
N ALA A 93 -16.76 3.28 7.64
CA ALA A 93 -17.90 2.99 6.76
C ALA A 93 -18.92 2.06 7.43
N LYS A 94 -18.45 1.01 8.12
CA LYS A 94 -19.34 0.09 8.87
C LYS A 94 -20.03 0.77 10.06
N GLU A 95 -19.36 1.70 10.74
CA GLU A 95 -19.95 2.50 11.82
C GLU A 95 -21.05 3.44 11.29
N LEU A 96 -20.91 3.94 10.06
CA LEU A 96 -21.92 4.78 9.41
C LEU A 96 -23.14 3.98 8.89
N ASP A 97 -22.94 2.75 8.42
CA ASP A 97 -24.01 1.89 7.89
C ASP A 97 -24.85 1.20 8.99
N GLY A 98 -24.35 1.15 10.22
CA GLY A 98 -25.03 0.56 11.37
C GLY A 98 -25.30 1.56 12.48
N ASN A 99 -26.33 2.40 12.34
CA ASN A 99 -27.00 3.18 13.41
C ASN A 99 -26.08 3.67 14.56
N ALA A 100 -25.69 4.94 14.52
CA ALA A 100 -25.50 5.71 15.75
C ALA A 100 -26.86 6.13 16.34
#